data_AF-A0A090QJ88-F1
#
_entry.id   AF-A0A090QJ88-F1
#
_cell.length_a   1.000
_cell.length_b   1.000
_cell.length_c   1.000
_cell.angle_alpha   90.00
_cell.angle_beta   90.00
_cell.angle_gamma   90.00
#
_symmetry.space_group_name_H-M   'P 1'
#
loop_
_entity.id
_entity.type
_entity.pdbx_description
1 polymer ?
#
loop_
_entity_poly.entity_id
_entity_poly.type
_entity_poly.pdbx_seq_one_letter_code
_entity_poly.pdbx_strand_id
1 'polypeptide(L)'
;MVGESWILDVVMSGELNEMSMVLDFSRVKKQIKQIVDEYVDHRLIVPSRSEAIRIAPTQPGYSTVDLLRGENSIHLHCPEQAFCLIDAESVSIESVTEHLYQVLAGKLPENVQGLALTLRHERIDGAFYHYSHGLKKHDGNCQRIAHGHRSPVELFIDGQRDAELEQQWASQWQDIYLAAAKTNVQSRH
;
A
#
# COMPACT_ATOMS: atom_id res chain seq x y z
N MET A 1 2.64 10.03 -6.92
CA MET A 1 2.36 8.68 -6.38
C MET A 1 3.42 8.41 -5.34
N VAL A 2 3.03 7.99 -4.15
CA VAL A 2 3.94 7.68 -3.04
C VAL A 2 3.65 6.26 -2.56
N GLY A 3 4.54 5.68 -1.77
CA GLY A 3 4.29 4.39 -1.12
C GLY A 3 4.37 4.51 0.39
N GLU A 4 3.53 3.74 1.05
CA GLU A 4 3.37 3.75 2.49
C GLU A 4 3.64 2.34 3.04
N SER A 5 4.34 2.29 4.18
CA SER A 5 4.50 1.08 4.97
C SER A 5 3.56 1.15 6.16
N TRP A 6 2.48 0.36 6.12
CA TRP A 6 1.51 0.28 7.20
C TRP A 6 1.60 -1.04 7.96
N ILE A 7 1.42 -0.95 9.27
CA ILE A 7 1.29 -2.07 10.18
C ILE A 7 -0.19 -2.25 10.47
N LEU A 8 -0.70 -3.45 10.22
CA LEU A 8 -2.07 -3.85 10.56
C LEU A 8 -2.05 -4.66 11.85
N ASP A 9 -2.54 -4.04 12.92
CA ASP A 9 -2.82 -4.71 14.19
C ASP A 9 -4.25 -5.27 14.16
N VAL A 10 -4.43 -6.49 14.64
CA VAL A 10 -5.70 -7.22 14.63
C VAL A 10 -6.02 -7.71 16.03
N VAL A 11 -7.18 -7.31 16.54
CA VAL A 11 -7.77 -7.81 17.78
C VAL A 11 -9.03 -8.59 17.43
N MET A 12 -9.17 -9.78 18.00
CA MET A 12 -10.33 -10.66 17.76
C MET A 12 -10.95 -11.10 19.07
N SER A 13 -12.28 -11.24 19.08
CA SER A 13 -13.06 -11.84 20.16
C SER A 13 -14.01 -12.89 19.61
N GLY A 14 -14.35 -13.89 20.43
CA GLY A 14 -15.18 -15.02 20.03
C GLY A 14 -15.51 -15.95 21.19
N GLU A 15 -16.22 -17.03 20.87
CA GLU A 15 -16.58 -18.08 21.82
C GLU A 15 -15.57 -19.23 21.84
N LEU A 16 -15.45 -19.89 22.99
CA LEU A 16 -14.64 -21.11 23.11
C LEU A 16 -15.19 -22.21 22.21
N ASN A 17 -14.32 -22.80 21.40
CA ASN A 17 -14.64 -24.01 20.65
C ASN A 17 -14.61 -25.26 21.57
N GLU A 18 -14.95 -26.43 21.01
CA GLU A 18 -14.98 -27.72 21.71
C GLU A 18 -13.65 -28.13 22.36
N MET A 19 -12.55 -27.48 21.98
CA MET A 19 -11.20 -27.68 22.55
C MET A 19 -10.86 -26.68 23.66
N SER A 20 -11.84 -25.93 24.18
CA SER A 20 -11.64 -24.84 25.17
C SER A 20 -10.64 -23.76 24.71
N MET A 21 -10.55 -23.55 23.39
CA MET A 21 -9.82 -22.42 22.80
C MET A 21 -10.80 -21.43 22.19
N VAL A 22 -10.60 -20.13 22.43
CA VAL A 22 -11.44 -19.07 21.84
C VAL A 22 -11.41 -19.15 20.31
N LEU A 23 -10.23 -19.44 19.75
CA LEU A 23 -9.99 -19.48 18.32
C LEU A 23 -8.66 -20.20 18.08
N ASP A 24 -8.50 -20.90 16.95
CA ASP A 24 -7.15 -21.14 16.43
C ASP A 24 -6.63 -19.83 15.82
N PHE A 25 -6.02 -19.00 16.67
CA PHE A 25 -5.46 -17.71 16.28
C PHE A 25 -4.48 -17.84 15.10
N SER A 26 -3.74 -18.94 15.02
CA SER A 26 -2.76 -19.15 13.95
C SER A 26 -3.44 -19.32 12.59
N ARG A 27 -4.59 -20.01 12.53
CA ARG A 27 -5.36 -20.17 11.30
C ARG A 27 -6.01 -18.86 10.86
N VAL A 28 -6.65 -18.14 11.79
CA VAL A 28 -7.35 -16.90 11.43
C VAL A 28 -6.38 -15.78 11.08
N LYS A 29 -5.25 -15.67 11.78
CA LYS A 29 -4.17 -14.76 11.39
C LYS A 29 -3.65 -15.04 9.98
N LYS A 30 -3.44 -16.31 9.61
CA LYS A 30 -3.02 -16.68 8.25
C LYS A 30 -4.07 -16.30 7.22
N GLN A 31 -5.34 -16.52 7.52
CA GLN A 31 -6.44 -16.17 6.62
C GLN A 31 -6.55 -14.65 6.41
N ILE A 32 -6.51 -13.87 7.49
CA ILE A 32 -6.49 -12.40 7.40
C ILE A 32 -5.29 -11.95 6.56
N LYS A 33 -4.09 -12.48 6.84
CA LYS A 33 -2.91 -12.15 6.05
C LYS A 33 -3.11 -12.45 4.56
N GLN A 34 -3.59 -13.65 4.23
CA GLN A 34 -3.84 -14.04 2.84
C GLN A 34 -4.81 -13.11 2.14
N ILE A 35 -5.90 -12.73 2.81
CA ILE A 35 -6.89 -11.80 2.25
C ILE A 35 -6.27 -10.41 2.08
N VAL A 36 -5.52 -9.91 3.06
CA VAL A 36 -4.85 -8.60 2.95
C VAL A 36 -3.83 -8.60 1.81
N ASP A 37 -3.00 -9.65 1.73
CA ASP A 37 -2.03 -9.85 0.65
C ASP A 37 -2.71 -9.90 -0.72
N GLU A 38 -3.88 -10.54 -0.79
CA GLU A 38 -4.63 -10.69 -2.03
C GLU A 38 -5.26 -9.38 -2.46
N TYR A 39 -5.90 -8.60 -1.58
CA TYR A 39 -6.79 -7.50 -1.97
C TYR A 39 -6.20 -6.10 -1.77
N VAL A 40 -5.19 -5.93 -0.90
CA VAL A 40 -4.71 -4.61 -0.49
C VAL A 40 -3.20 -4.47 -0.62
N ASP A 41 -2.43 -5.45 -0.12
CA ASP A 41 -0.98 -5.37 -0.12
C ASP A 41 -0.41 -5.37 -1.54
N HIS A 42 0.70 -4.66 -1.74
CA HIS A 42 1.39 -4.56 -3.03
C HIS A 42 0.50 -4.15 -4.23
N ARG A 43 -0.56 -3.39 -3.98
CA ARG A 43 -1.45 -2.83 -4.99
C ARG A 43 -1.43 -1.31 -4.97
N LEU A 44 -1.77 -0.69 -6.09
CA LEU A 44 -2.05 0.73 -6.12
C LEU A 44 -3.44 0.97 -5.53
N ILE A 45 -3.49 1.64 -4.38
CA ILE A 45 -4.75 2.03 -3.75
C ILE A 45 -5.31 3.26 -4.47
N VAL A 46 -6.54 3.15 -4.96
CA VAL A 46 -7.20 4.17 -5.77
C VAL A 46 -8.54 4.54 -5.13
N PRO A 47 -8.77 5.82 -4.78
CA PRO A 47 -10.04 6.29 -4.23
C PRO A 47 -11.07 6.43 -5.36
N SER A 48 -12.00 5.48 -5.46
CA SER A 48 -12.93 5.36 -6.59
C SER A 48 -13.95 6.50 -6.69
N ARG A 49 -14.22 7.23 -5.60
CA ARG A 49 -15.11 8.39 -5.58
C ARG A 49 -14.40 9.71 -5.84
N SER A 50 -13.08 9.72 -6.00
CA SER A 50 -12.35 10.95 -6.28
C SER A 50 -12.74 11.53 -7.63
N GLU A 51 -13.12 12.81 -7.67
CA GLU A 51 -13.45 13.50 -8.93
C GLU A 51 -12.28 13.58 -9.91
N ALA A 52 -11.05 13.42 -9.42
CA ALA A 52 -9.84 13.40 -10.22
C ALA A 52 -9.55 12.03 -10.85
N ILE A 53 -10.27 10.97 -10.44
CA ILE A 53 -10.04 9.60 -10.90
C ILE A 53 -11.06 9.20 -11.97
N ARG A 54 -10.59 8.61 -13.07
CA ARG A 54 -11.44 7.90 -14.04
C ARG A 54 -10.96 6.47 -14.17
N ILE A 55 -11.90 5.54 -14.14
CA ILE A 55 -11.61 4.10 -14.23
C ILE A 55 -12.47 3.54 -15.35
N ALA A 56 -11.87 2.77 -16.25
CA ALA A 56 -12.60 2.10 -17.32
C ALA A 56 -12.05 0.70 -17.60
N PRO A 57 -12.91 -0.33 -17.75
CA PRO A 57 -12.46 -1.62 -18.24
C PRO A 57 -12.01 -1.50 -19.70
N THR A 58 -11.05 -2.32 -20.12
CA THR A 58 -10.52 -2.30 -21.50
C THR A 58 -10.69 -3.64 -22.19
N GLN A 59 -9.96 -4.64 -21.72
CA GLN A 59 -10.03 -6.02 -22.16
C GLN A 59 -10.18 -6.91 -20.92
N PRO A 60 -10.63 -8.18 -21.05
CA PRO A 60 -10.84 -9.06 -19.91
C PRO A 60 -9.63 -9.09 -18.95
N GLY A 61 -9.87 -8.72 -17.68
CA GLY A 61 -8.85 -8.67 -16.63
C GLY A 61 -7.96 -7.44 -16.62
N TYR A 62 -8.25 -6.41 -17.43
CA TYR A 62 -7.48 -5.15 -17.50
C TYR A 62 -8.38 -3.92 -17.45
N SER A 63 -7.90 -2.90 -16.74
CA SER A 63 -8.57 -1.60 -16.62
C SER A 63 -7.58 -0.46 -16.81
N THR A 64 -8.09 0.70 -17.22
CA THR A 64 -7.39 1.98 -17.09
C THR A 64 -7.74 2.66 -15.79
N VAL A 65 -6.76 3.34 -15.19
CA VAL A 65 -6.95 4.29 -14.10
C VAL A 65 -6.23 5.57 -14.50
N ASP A 66 -7.01 6.64 -14.68
CA ASP A 66 -6.51 7.97 -14.99
C ASP A 66 -6.66 8.87 -13.76
N LEU A 67 -5.54 9.44 -13.30
CA LEU A 67 -5.51 10.52 -12.33
C LEU A 67 -5.34 11.84 -13.07
N LEU A 68 -6.40 12.63 -13.15
CA LEU A 68 -6.46 13.88 -13.88
C LEU A 68 -5.89 15.03 -13.04
N ARG A 69 -4.76 15.58 -13.49
CA ARG A 69 -4.04 16.70 -12.85
C ARG A 69 -3.42 17.66 -13.88
N GLY A 70 -4.17 17.99 -14.93
CA GLY A 70 -3.69 18.82 -16.03
C GLY A 70 -2.50 18.17 -16.73
N GLU A 71 -1.40 18.91 -16.89
CA GLU A 71 -0.15 18.41 -17.50
C GLU A 71 0.51 17.27 -16.70
N ASN A 72 0.20 17.16 -15.40
CA ASN A 72 0.75 16.14 -14.50
C ASN A 72 -0.20 14.93 -14.33
N SER A 73 -1.08 14.70 -15.31
CA SER A 73 -1.99 13.55 -15.27
C SER A 73 -1.23 12.24 -15.38
N ILE A 74 -1.69 11.22 -14.67
CA ILE A 74 -1.12 9.88 -14.69
C ILE A 74 -2.13 8.95 -15.34
N HIS A 75 -1.69 8.20 -16.36
CA HIS A 75 -2.51 7.26 -17.11
C HIS A 75 -1.93 5.86 -16.95
N LEU A 76 -2.69 4.97 -16.32
CA LEU A 76 -2.29 3.59 -16.07
C LEU A 76 -3.17 2.64 -16.86
N HIS A 77 -2.56 1.66 -17.53
CA HIS A 77 -3.26 0.54 -18.14
C HIS A 77 -2.65 -0.75 -17.60
N CYS A 78 -3.33 -1.37 -16.65
CA CYS A 78 -2.80 -2.49 -15.88
C CYS A 78 -3.85 -3.59 -15.71
N PRO A 79 -3.42 -4.82 -15.35
CA PRO A 79 -4.35 -5.83 -14.88
C PRO A 79 -5.17 -5.31 -13.69
N GLU A 80 -6.44 -5.70 -13.59
CA GLU A 80 -7.32 -5.28 -12.49
C GLU A 80 -6.74 -5.60 -11.11
N GLN A 81 -6.04 -6.73 -11.00
CA GLN A 81 -5.35 -7.15 -9.79
C GLN A 81 -4.21 -6.23 -9.33
N ALA A 82 -3.76 -5.28 -10.16
CA ALA A 82 -2.77 -4.28 -9.77
C ALA A 82 -3.39 -3.13 -8.95
N PHE A 83 -4.71 -3.00 -8.97
CA PHE A 83 -5.43 -1.94 -8.27
C PHE A 83 -6.14 -2.47 -7.02
N CYS A 84 -6.19 -1.63 -5.99
CA CYS A 84 -7.07 -1.78 -4.82
C CYS A 84 -8.01 -0.58 -4.85
N LEU A 85 -9.23 -0.76 -5.38
CA LEU A 85 -10.21 0.31 -5.48
C LEU A 85 -10.95 0.43 -4.15
N ILE A 86 -10.79 1.54 -3.45
CA ILE A 86 -11.48 1.82 -2.20
C ILE A 86 -12.64 2.79 -2.44
N ASP A 87 -13.78 2.56 -1.77
CA ASP A 87 -14.95 3.43 -1.83
C ASP A 87 -14.75 4.68 -0.96
N ALA A 88 -13.88 5.58 -1.42
CA ALA A 88 -13.50 6.81 -0.74
C ALA A 88 -13.16 7.92 -1.74
N GLU A 89 -13.17 9.16 -1.27
CA GLU A 89 -12.75 10.35 -2.05
C GLU A 89 -11.23 10.56 -2.02
N SER A 90 -10.58 10.09 -0.97
CA SER A 90 -9.13 10.18 -0.75
C SER A 90 -8.60 8.94 -0.05
N VAL A 91 -7.31 8.65 -0.25
CA VAL A 91 -6.61 7.58 0.49
C VAL A 91 -6.11 8.13 1.81
N SER A 92 -6.61 7.56 2.91
CA SER A 92 -6.19 7.79 4.30
C SER A 92 -6.20 6.49 5.08
N ILE A 93 -5.57 6.47 6.26
CA ILE A 93 -5.61 5.32 7.18
C ILE A 93 -7.04 4.88 7.45
N GLU A 94 -7.94 5.84 7.70
CA GLU A 94 -9.34 5.58 8.01
C GLU A 94 -10.06 4.94 6.82
N SER A 95 -9.89 5.50 5.62
CA SER A 95 -10.55 4.97 4.40
C SER A 95 -10.06 3.56 4.04
N VAL A 96 -8.78 3.25 4.27
CA VAL A 96 -8.20 1.93 4.01
C VAL A 96 -8.63 0.95 5.09
N THR A 97 -8.71 1.39 6.36
CA THR A 97 -9.21 0.56 7.46
C THR A 97 -10.67 0.16 7.23
N GLU A 98 -11.52 1.09 6.79
CA GLU A 98 -12.90 0.81 6.40
C GLU A 98 -12.94 -0.21 5.26
N HIS A 99 -12.14 -0.02 4.21
CA HIS A 99 -12.06 -0.99 3.12
C HIS A 99 -11.60 -2.38 3.59
N LEU A 100 -10.65 -2.47 4.50
CA LEU A 100 -10.19 -3.73 5.08
C LEU A 100 -11.31 -4.46 5.81
N TYR A 101 -12.16 -3.75 6.57
CA TYR A 101 -13.36 -4.36 7.17
C TYR A 101 -14.29 -4.94 6.11
N GLN A 102 -14.58 -4.20 5.04
CA GLN A 102 -15.43 -4.67 3.95
C GLN A 102 -14.84 -5.91 3.24
N VAL A 103 -13.53 -5.92 3.02
CA VAL A 103 -12.82 -7.03 2.38
C VAL A 103 -12.80 -8.29 3.25
N LEU A 104 -12.75 -8.14 4.59
CA LEU A 104 -12.72 -9.23 5.56
C LEU A 104 -14.12 -9.71 5.97
N ALA A 105 -15.15 -8.88 5.78
CA ALA A 105 -16.53 -9.19 6.12
C ALA A 105 -16.99 -10.50 5.47
N GLY A 106 -17.57 -11.41 6.26
CA GLY A 106 -18.05 -12.71 5.80
C GLY A 106 -16.97 -13.71 5.36
N LYS A 107 -15.68 -13.34 5.43
CA LYS A 107 -14.56 -14.24 5.11
C LYS A 107 -13.88 -14.83 6.35
N LEU A 108 -14.26 -14.38 7.54
CA LEU A 108 -13.75 -14.93 8.80
C LEU A 108 -14.62 -16.10 9.29
N PRO A 109 -14.05 -17.04 10.06
CA PRO A 109 -14.81 -18.15 10.64
C PRO A 109 -15.97 -17.67 11.52
N GLU A 110 -17.07 -18.43 11.56
CA GLU A 110 -18.30 -18.09 12.30
C GLU A 110 -18.09 -17.89 13.81
N ASN A 111 -17.05 -18.48 14.39
CA ASN A 111 -16.73 -18.32 15.81
C ASN A 111 -16.02 -16.99 16.14
N VAL A 112 -15.69 -16.16 15.13
CA VAL A 112 -15.22 -14.78 15.35
C VAL A 112 -16.44 -13.87 15.53
N GLN A 113 -16.66 -13.39 16.74
CA GLN A 113 -17.78 -12.51 17.09
C GLN A 113 -17.41 -11.03 16.99
N GLY A 114 -16.13 -10.70 17.13
CA GLY A 114 -15.63 -9.34 17.02
C GLY A 114 -14.27 -9.28 16.35
N LEU A 115 -14.10 -8.26 15.51
CA LEU A 115 -12.86 -7.92 14.83
C LEU A 115 -12.62 -6.43 15.03
N ALA A 116 -11.45 -6.06 15.54
CA ALA A 116 -10.98 -4.69 15.55
C ALA A 116 -9.63 -4.61 14.83
N LEU A 117 -9.55 -3.70 13.87
CA LEU A 117 -8.38 -3.43 13.05
C LEU A 117 -7.81 -2.07 13.43
N THR A 118 -6.49 -1.98 13.52
CA THR A 118 -5.78 -0.71 13.63
C THR A 118 -4.68 -0.68 12.59
N LEU A 119 -4.78 0.27 11.66
CA LEU A 119 -3.77 0.52 10.66
C LEU A 119 -2.96 1.73 11.08
N ARG A 120 -1.63 1.63 11.05
CA ARG A 120 -0.74 2.72 11.44
C ARG A 120 0.54 2.72 10.62
N HIS A 121 1.16 3.87 10.44
CA HIS A 121 2.48 3.93 9.82
C HIS A 121 3.51 3.19 10.68
N GLU A 122 4.48 2.59 9.99
CA GLU A 122 5.74 2.21 10.62
C GLU A 122 6.37 3.44 11.30
N ARG A 123 6.82 3.26 12.53
CA ARG A 123 7.52 4.32 13.24
C ARG A 123 8.94 4.42 12.68
N ILE A 124 9.26 5.58 12.11
CA ILE A 124 10.62 5.93 11.70
C ILE A 124 11.08 7.08 12.58
N ASP A 125 12.18 6.87 13.30
CA ASP A 125 12.79 7.90 14.12
C ASP A 125 13.80 8.71 13.25
N GLY A 126 13.51 9.99 13.04
CA GLY A 126 14.32 10.91 12.22
C GLY A 126 13.80 11.09 10.80
N ALA A 127 14.66 11.58 9.90
CA ALA A 127 14.25 11.94 8.54
C ALA A 127 13.99 10.70 7.68
N PHE A 128 13.03 10.82 6.77
CA PHE A 128 12.69 9.80 5.80
C PHE A 128 12.24 10.44 4.50
N TYR A 129 12.29 9.68 3.41
CA TYR A 129 11.78 10.08 2.12
C TYR A 129 10.93 8.97 1.50
N HIS A 130 10.03 9.36 0.60
CA HIS A 130 9.36 8.41 -0.26
C HIS A 130 10.10 8.29 -1.58
N TYR A 131 10.14 7.09 -2.12
CA TYR A 131 10.54 6.88 -3.50
C TYR A 131 9.64 5.85 -4.14
N SER A 132 9.59 5.84 -5.46
CA SER A 132 8.93 4.79 -6.23
C SER A 132 9.89 4.18 -7.23
N HIS A 133 9.68 2.93 -7.61
CA HIS A 133 10.49 2.28 -8.64
C HIS A 133 9.70 1.23 -9.42
N GLY A 134 10.17 0.89 -10.61
CA GLY A 134 9.67 -0.26 -11.36
C GLY A 134 10.41 -1.54 -10.95
N LEU A 135 9.73 -2.69 -10.97
CA LEU A 135 10.36 -4.00 -10.79
C LEU A 135 10.57 -4.68 -12.14
N LYS A 136 11.83 -5.00 -12.49
CA LYS A 136 12.19 -5.65 -13.77
C LYS A 136 12.22 -7.18 -13.70
N LYS A 137 12.12 -7.80 -12.51
CA LYS A 137 12.33 -9.26 -12.29
C LYS A 137 11.62 -9.80 -11.02
N HIS A 138 10.34 -9.54 -10.82
CA HIS A 138 9.60 -10.09 -9.68
C HIS A 138 8.34 -10.82 -10.13
N ASP A 139 8.09 -12.06 -9.73
CA ASP A 139 6.81 -12.72 -10.05
C ASP A 139 5.68 -12.04 -9.26
N GLY A 140 4.82 -11.24 -9.92
CA GLY A 140 3.69 -10.54 -9.29
C GLY A 140 3.24 -9.25 -9.99
N ASN A 141 2.14 -8.67 -9.50
CA ASN A 141 1.55 -7.42 -10.01
C ASN A 141 2.52 -6.23 -9.96
N CYS A 142 3.49 -6.30 -9.06
CA CYS A 142 4.48 -5.28 -8.78
C CYS A 142 5.42 -4.97 -9.97
N GLN A 143 5.47 -5.81 -11.03
CA GLN A 143 6.20 -5.45 -12.26
C GLN A 143 5.53 -4.35 -13.07
N ARG A 144 4.21 -4.19 -12.92
CA ARG A 144 3.36 -3.43 -13.87
C ARG A 144 2.89 -2.09 -13.32
N ILE A 145 3.20 -1.81 -12.05
CA ILE A 145 2.95 -0.54 -11.37
C ILE A 145 4.24 -0.06 -10.71
N ALA A 146 4.36 1.25 -10.51
CA ALA A 146 5.43 1.78 -9.67
C ALA A 146 5.19 1.31 -8.23
N HIS A 147 6.18 0.67 -7.64
CA HIS A 147 6.17 0.29 -6.24
C HIS A 147 6.77 1.42 -5.42
N GLY A 148 5.95 2.00 -4.54
CA GLY A 148 6.39 3.05 -3.64
C GLY A 148 6.91 2.48 -2.33
N HIS A 149 7.86 3.19 -1.73
CA HIS A 149 8.41 2.92 -0.41
C HIS A 149 8.55 4.19 0.40
N ARG A 150 8.58 4.01 1.71
CA ARG A 150 9.09 4.98 2.67
C ARG A 150 10.40 4.45 3.24
N SER A 151 11.46 5.26 3.27
CA SER A 151 12.75 4.81 3.78
C SER A 151 13.41 5.84 4.69
N PRO A 152 13.93 5.39 5.86
CA PRO A 152 14.72 6.25 6.73
C PRO A 152 16.04 6.61 6.05
N VAL A 153 16.57 7.77 6.40
CA VAL A 153 17.95 8.15 6.07
C VAL A 153 18.67 8.47 7.36
N GLU A 154 19.82 7.82 7.56
CA GLU A 154 20.70 8.10 8.69
C GLU A 154 22.08 8.51 8.16
N LEU A 155 22.59 9.65 8.64
CA LEU A 155 23.89 10.17 8.23
C LEU A 155 24.75 10.43 9.46
N PHE A 156 25.98 9.96 9.38
CA PHE A 156 26.95 10.06 10.46
C PHE A 156 28.16 10.85 10.00
N ILE A 157 28.51 11.90 10.75
CA ILE A 157 29.75 12.67 10.59
C ILE A 157 30.60 12.41 11.84
N ASP A 158 31.82 11.92 11.65
CA ASP A 158 32.74 11.57 12.74
C ASP A 158 32.11 10.66 13.83
N GLY A 159 31.23 9.75 13.40
CA GLY A 159 30.53 8.81 14.28
C GLY A 159 29.33 9.39 15.03
N GLN A 160 28.97 10.64 14.80
CA GLN A 160 27.77 11.28 15.37
C GLN A 160 26.70 11.46 14.31
N ARG A 161 25.44 11.21 14.69
CA ARG A 161 24.29 11.35 13.79
C ARG A 161 24.01 12.83 13.51
N ASP A 162 23.90 13.19 12.24
CA ASP A 162 23.63 14.55 11.78
C ASP A 162 22.20 14.67 11.23
N ALA A 163 21.29 15.08 12.11
CA ALA A 163 19.87 15.20 11.79
C ALA A 163 19.56 16.29 10.76
N GLU A 164 20.37 17.34 10.67
CA GLU A 164 20.15 18.42 9.70
C GLU A 164 20.47 17.91 8.29
N LEU A 165 21.60 17.22 8.15
CA LEU A 165 21.99 16.63 6.88
C LEU A 165 21.02 15.53 6.43
N GLU A 166 20.54 14.70 7.36
CA GLU A 166 19.48 13.71 7.09
C GLU A 166 18.23 14.38 6.50
N GLN A 167 17.78 15.48 7.09
CA GLN A 167 16.61 16.21 6.61
C GLN A 167 16.84 16.82 5.22
N GLN A 168 18.04 17.33 4.96
CA GLN A 168 18.41 17.87 3.64
C GLN A 168 18.31 16.78 2.56
N TRP A 169 18.90 15.60 2.80
CA TRP A 169 18.85 14.49 1.85
C TRP A 169 17.45 13.90 1.69
N ALA A 170 16.72 13.76 2.79
CA ALA A 170 15.32 13.32 2.75
C ALA A 170 14.46 14.24 1.87
N SER A 171 14.65 15.56 2.00
CA SER A 171 13.94 16.56 1.19
C SER A 171 14.36 16.48 -0.28
N GLN A 172 15.65 16.30 -0.55
CA GLN A 172 16.18 16.16 -1.92
C GLN A 172 15.64 14.91 -2.64
N TRP A 173 15.41 13.83 -1.90
CA TRP A 173 14.90 12.57 -2.44
C TRP A 173 13.39 12.39 -2.25
N GLN A 174 12.69 13.44 -1.85
CA GLN A 174 11.25 13.36 -1.63
C GLN A 174 10.51 13.02 -2.93
N ASP A 175 9.73 11.94 -2.89
CA ASP A 175 8.82 11.48 -3.94
C ASP A 175 9.50 11.19 -5.29
N ILE A 176 10.79 10.83 -5.28
CA ILE A 176 11.56 10.54 -6.50
C ILE A 176 11.20 9.17 -7.12
N TYR A 177 11.43 9.02 -8.43
CA TYR A 177 11.35 7.73 -9.11
C TYR A 177 12.75 7.17 -9.40
N LEU A 178 13.07 6.01 -8.82
CA LEU A 178 14.34 5.32 -9.04
C LEU A 178 14.23 4.37 -10.25
N ALA A 179 15.06 4.62 -11.27
CA ALA A 179 15.18 3.78 -12.45
C ALA A 179 16.62 3.29 -12.63
N ALA A 180 16.79 2.01 -12.95
CA ALA A 180 18.12 1.49 -13.32
C ALA A 180 18.63 2.18 -14.60
N ALA A 181 19.93 2.50 -14.69
CA ALA A 181 20.54 3.21 -15.81
C ALA A 181 20.33 2.54 -17.20
N LYS A 182 19.97 1.25 -17.24
CA LYS A 182 19.58 0.52 -18.47
C LYS A 182 18.08 0.61 -18.78
N THR A 183 17.36 1.49 -18.12
CA THR A 183 15.94 1.75 -18.32
C THR A 183 15.82 3.14 -18.91
N ASN A 184 15.58 3.20 -20.22
CA ASN A 184 15.23 4.44 -20.89
C ASN A 184 13.85 4.88 -20.38
N VAL A 185 13.83 5.68 -19.32
CA VAL A 185 12.66 6.50 -19.01
C VAL A 185 12.74 7.66 -19.99
N GLN A 186 11.96 7.61 -21.07
CA GLN A 186 11.80 8.80 -21.90
C GLN A 186 11.09 9.84 -21.04
N SER A 187 11.82 10.84 -20.55
CA SER A 187 11.25 12.07 -20.04
C SER A 187 10.55 12.75 -21.21
N ARG A 188 9.24 12.62 -21.30
CA ARG A 188 8.44 13.53 -22.14
C ARG A 188 8.04 14.69 -21.24
N HIS A 189 8.68 15.84 -21.53
CA HIS A 189 8.30 17.15 -21.04
C HIS A 189 6.87 17.49 -21.44
#